data_AF-A0A3P8JB33-F1
#
_entry.id   AF-A0A3P8JB33-F1
#
_cell.length_a   1.000
_cell.length_b   1.000
_cell.length_c   1.000
_cell.angle_alpha   90.00
_cell.angle_beta   90.00
_cell.angle_gamma   90.00
#
_symmetry.space_group_name_H-M   'P 1'
#
loop_
_entity.id
_entity.type
_entity.pdbx_description
1 polymer ?
#
loop_
_entity_poly.entity_id
_entity_poly.type
_entity_poly.pdbx_seq_one_letter_code
_entity_poly.pdbx_strand_id
1 'polypeptide(L)' 'MVNAVGMREEGLNRLQQSALPMVLIDRKIPDFACDVVGLDNTQAATTATEHLVEKGFEALLFSERAAGLRQHRDASG' A
#
# COMPACT_ATOMS: atom_id res chain seq x y z
N MET A 1 -8.22 -4.92 -13.38
CA MET A 1 -7.98 -4.26 -12.07
C MET A 1 -7.50 -5.31 -11.09
N VAL A 2 -6.35 -5.11 -10.45
CA VAL A 2 -5.75 -6.09 -9.53
C VAL A 2 -5.44 -5.42 -8.19
N ASN A 3 -5.94 -5.99 -7.09
CA ASN A 3 -5.49 -5.60 -5.75
C ASN A 3 -4.28 -6.46 -5.37
N ALA A 4 -3.14 -5.81 -5.16
CA ALA A 4 -1.87 -6.45 -4.84
C ALA A 4 -1.77 -7.00 -3.40
N VAL A 5 -2.69 -6.61 -2.51
CA VAL A 5 -2.63 -6.96 -1.09
C VAL A 5 -2.75 -8.47 -0.91
N GLY A 6 -1.70 -9.09 -0.36
CA GLY A 6 -1.68 -10.52 -0.06
C GLY A 6 -1.37 -11.44 -1.25
N MET A 7 -1.01 -10.89 -2.41
CA MET A 7 -0.58 -11.70 -3.55
C MET A 7 0.84 -12.27 -3.32
N ARG A 8 1.01 -13.56 -3.63
CA ARG A 8 2.33 -14.22 -3.66
C ARG A 8 3.11 -13.81 -4.91
N GLU A 9 4.44 -13.74 -4.80
CA GLU A 9 5.34 -13.32 -5.89
C GLU A 9 5.15 -14.13 -7.19
N GLU A 10 4.91 -15.44 -7.08
CA GLU A 10 4.63 -16.30 -8.24
C GLU A 10 3.39 -15.84 -9.04
N GLY A 11 2.33 -15.43 -8.34
CA GLY A 11 1.11 -14.94 -8.99
C GLY A 11 1.34 -13.61 -9.70
N LEU A 12 2.21 -12.78 -9.14
CA LEU A 12 2.59 -11.50 -9.72
C LEU A 12 3.43 -11.68 -10.98
N ASN A 13 4.41 -12.59 -10.96
CA ASN A 13 5.25 -12.88 -12.12
C ASN A 13 4.44 -13.43 -13.30
N ARG A 14 3.45 -14.28 -13.03
CA ARG A 14 2.53 -14.77 -14.07
C ARG A 14 1.71 -13.64 -14.70
N LEU A 15 1.33 -12.65 -13.90
CA LEU A 15 0.62 -11.47 -14.40
C LEU A 15 1.52 -10.60 -15.29
N GLN A 16 2.80 -10.38 -14.92
CA GLN A 16 3.76 -9.68 -15.80
C GLN A 16 3.91 -10.39 -17.16
N GLN A 17 3.96 -11.73 -17.14
CA GLN A 17 4.14 -12.54 -18.35
C GLN A 17 2.88 -12.63 -19.22
N SER A 18 1.70 -12.26 -18.68
CA SER A 18 0.43 -12.44 -19.37
C SER A 18 0.19 -11.45 -20.52
N ALA A 19 0.99 -10.37 -20.61
CA ALA A 19 0.83 -9.25 -21.56
C ALA A 19 -0.56 -8.58 -21.54
N LEU A 20 -1.36 -8.84 -20.50
CA LEU A 20 -2.69 -8.26 -20.34
C LEU A 20 -2.60 -6.81 -19.83
N PRO A 21 -3.43 -5.88 -20.33
CA PRO A 21 -3.55 -4.56 -19.75
C PRO A 21 -4.00 -4.65 -18.29
N MET A 22 -3.24 -4.03 -17.38
CA MET A 22 -3.55 -4.05 -15.95
C MET A 22 -3.17 -2.74 -15.26
N VAL A 23 -3.78 -2.55 -14.09
CA VAL A 23 -3.55 -1.44 -13.16
C VAL A 23 -3.57 -2.02 -11.75
N LEU A 24 -2.60 -1.62 -10.94
CA LEU A 24 -2.51 -1.96 -9.52
C LEU A 24 -3.42 -1.06 -8.69
N ILE A 25 -4.02 -1.62 -7.66
CA ILE A 25 -4.86 -0.89 -6.70
C ILE A 25 -4.21 -0.91 -5.32
N ASP A 26 -4.37 0.19 -4.58
CA ASP A 26 -3.98 0.39 -3.17
C ASP A 26 -2.46 0.48 -2.92
N ARG A 27 -1.66 -0.38 -3.56
CA ARG A 27 -0.21 -0.43 -3.32
C ARG A 27 0.60 -0.61 -4.58
N LYS A 28 1.71 0.13 -4.65
CA LYS A 28 2.77 -0.11 -5.63
C LYS A 28 3.60 -1.32 -5.19
N ILE A 29 3.96 -2.16 -6.14
CA ILE A 29 4.93 -3.22 -5.93
C ILE A 29 6.26 -2.76 -6.55
N PRO A 30 7.39 -2.80 -5.80
CA PRO A 30 8.70 -2.49 -6.37
C PRO A 30 8.98 -3.33 -7.61
N ASP A 31 9.59 -2.72 -8.63
CA ASP A 31 10.02 -3.38 -9.87
C ASP A 31 8.90 -4.04 -10.69
N PHE A 32 7.63 -3.72 -10.40
CA PHE A 32 6.48 -4.14 -11.20
C PHE A 32 6.00 -3.00 -12.10
N ALA A 33 6.27 -3.11 -13.40
CA ALA A 33 5.87 -2.12 -14.40
C ALA A 33 4.35 -2.14 -14.62
N CYS A 34 3.63 -1.30 -13.87
CA CYS A 34 2.18 -1.15 -13.97
C CYS A 34 1.76 0.18 -13.35
N ASP A 35 0.73 0.80 -13.93
CA ASP A 35 0.11 1.99 -13.35
C ASP A 35 -0.55 1.64 -12.01
N VAL A 36 -0.64 2.62 -11.11
CA VAL A 36 -1.19 2.44 -9.77
C VAL A 36 -2.31 3.45 -9.53
N VAL A 37 -3.43 2.97 -9.02
CA VAL A 37 -4.54 3.79 -8.52
C VAL A 37 -4.68 3.54 -7.03
N GLY A 38 -4.54 4.60 -6.23
CA GLY A 38 -4.63 4.54 -4.78
C GLY A 38 -5.31 5.79 -4.22
N LEU A 39 -5.57 5.76 -2.92
CA LEU A 39 -6.01 6.93 -2.18
C LEU A 39 -4.81 7.81 -1.82
N ASP A 40 -5.05 9.11 -1.68
CA ASP A 40 -4.14 10.00 -0.98
C ASP A 40 -4.29 9.75 0.53
N ASN A 41 -3.61 8.71 1.01
CA ASN A 41 -3.65 8.32 2.42
C ASN A 41 -3.14 9.43 3.35
N THR A 42 -2.24 10.30 2.87
CA THR A 42 -1.77 11.46 3.63
C THR A 42 -2.90 12.47 3.81
N GLN A 43 -3.54 12.90 2.73
CA GLN A 43 -4.68 13.82 2.82
C GLN A 43 -5.83 13.24 3.65
N ALA A 44 -6.15 11.95 3.45
CA ALA A 44 -7.20 11.28 4.20
C ALA A 44 -6.90 11.23 5.71
N ALA A 45 -5.66 10.88 6.08
CA ALA A 45 -5.22 10.89 7.47
C ALA A 45 -5.26 12.29 8.08
N THR A 46 -4.74 13.30 7.38
CA THR A 46 -4.79 14.70 7.80
C THR A 46 -6.23 15.16 8.06
N THR A 47 -7.12 14.95 7.09
CA THR A 47 -8.54 15.36 7.19
C THR A 47 -9.22 14.69 8.39
N ALA A 48 -8.98 13.39 8.61
CA ALA A 48 -9.56 12.66 9.73
C ALA A 48 -9.02 13.14 11.08
N THR A 49 -7.70 13.38 11.19
CA THR A 49 -7.07 13.88 12.40
C THR A 49 -7.52 15.29 12.74
N GLU A 50 -7.57 16.20 11.76
CA GLU A 50 -8.06 17.57 11.93
C GLU A 50 -9.49 17.58 12.47
N HIS A 51 -10.38 16.77 11.89
CA HIS A 51 -11.75 16.65 12.37
C HIS A 51 -11.85 16.23 13.84
N LEU A 52 -11.01 15.28 14.28
CA LEU A 52 -11.01 14.83 15.66
C LEU A 52 -10.46 15.91 16.62
N VAL A 53 -9.43 16.64 16.20
CA VAL A 53 -8.90 17.78 16.97
C VAL A 53 -9.95 18.87 17.11
N GLU A 54 -10.66 19.22 16.03
CA GLU A 54 -11.75 20.20 16.05
C GLU A 54 -12.90 19.81 16.98
N LYS A 55 -13.11 18.51 17.20
CA LYS A 55 -14.12 17.98 18.14
C LYS A 55 -13.64 17.92 19.59
N GLY A 56 -12.40 18.30 19.87
CA GLY A 56 -11.84 18.33 21.22
C GLY A 56 -11.37 16.96 21.72
N PHE A 57 -11.08 16.01 20.83
CA PHE A 57 -10.44 14.76 21.24
C PHE A 57 -8.97 15.01 21.58
N GLU A 58 -8.58 14.76 22.84
CA GLU A 58 -7.23 15.02 23.37
C GLU A 58 -6.27 13.83 23.25
N ALA A 59 -6.81 12.64 22.93
CA ALA A 59 -6.03 11.42 22.77
C ALA A 59 -6.46 10.68 21.50
N LEU A 60 -5.50 10.37 20.64
CA LEU A 60 -5.70 9.62 19.41
C LEU A 60 -4.91 8.31 19.49
N LEU A 61 -5.61 7.18 19.32
CA LEU A 61 -4.98 5.87 19.19
C LEU A 61 -4.62 5.61 17.74
N PHE A 62 -3.33 5.44 17.44
CA PHE A 62 -2.87 4.92 16.16
C PHE A 62 -2.82 3.39 16.20
N SER A 63 -3.55 2.73 15.30
CA SER A 63 -3.50 1.27 15.15
C SER A 63 -3.37 0.92 13.68
N GLU A 64 -2.27 0.27 13.34
CA GLU A 64 -2.02 -0.26 12.01
C GLU A 64 -1.98 -1.78 12.07
N ARG A 65 -2.59 -2.44 11.09
CA ARG A 65 -2.42 -3.88 10.92
C ARG A 65 -1.00 -4.09 10.38
N ALA A 66 -0.14 -4.74 11.16
CA ALA A 66 1.27 -4.99 10.84
C ALA A 66 1.55 -4.88 9.34
N ALA A 67 2.04 -3.70 8.91
CA ALA A 67 2.54 -3.53 7.56
C ALA A 67 3.52 -4.68 7.39
N GLY A 68 3.38 -5.47 6.32
CA GLY A 68 4.33 -6.54 6.04
C GLY A 68 5.71 -5.91 6.00
N LEU A 69 6.45 -6.01 7.11
CA LEU A 69 7.82 -5.60 7.28
C LEU A 69 8.58 -6.44 6.27
N ARG A 70 8.76 -5.90 5.06
CA ARG A 70 9.73 -6.42 4.11
C ARG A 70 11.06 -6.22 4.79
N GLN A 71 11.58 -7.30 5.40
CA GLN A 71 12.97 -7.38 5.79
C GLN A 71 13.77 -7.24 4.50
N HIS A 72 14.26 -6.03 4.22
CA HIS A 72 15.39 -5.85 3.34
C HIS A 72 16.56 -6.51 4.07
N ARG A 73 16.75 -7.82 3.82
CA ARG A 73 17.94 -8.52 4.27
C ARG A 73 19.04 -8.08 3.31
N ASP A 74 19.86 -7.14 3.77
CA ASP A 74 21.09 -6.76 3.11
C ASP A 74 21.92 -8.02 2.86
N ALA A 75 21.97 -8.42 1.59
CA ALA A 75 22.99 -9.32 1.08
C ALA A 75 24.10 -8.44 0.54
N SER A 76 25.10 -8.13 1.37
CA SER A 76 26.46 -7.74 0.97
C SER A 76 27.36 -7.72 2.19
N GLY A 77 28.33 -8.63 2.23
CA GLY A 77 29.35 -8.77 3.27
C GLY A 77 29.80 -10.22 3.41
#